data_AF-A0A644W1F4-F1
#
_entry.id   AF-A0A644W1F4-F1
#
_cell.length_a   1.000
_cell.length_b   1.000
_cell.length_c   1.000
_cell.angle_alpha   90.00
_cell.angle_beta   90.00
_cell.angle_gamma   90.00
#
_symmetry.space_group_name_H-M   'P 1'
#
loop_
_entity.id
_entity.type
_entity.pdbx_description
1 polymer ?
#
loop_
_entity_poly.entity_id
_entity_poly.type
_entity_poly.pdbx_seq_one_letter_code
_entity_poly.pdbx_strand_id
1 'polypeptide(L)'
;MIYFTGDIHGSSFEVVRFCKRFHLTSSDTLIILGDVGANYSRDDRDRELKKELNRLKPTIFCIHGNHEMRPAKIPSYTTKE
;
A
#
# COMPACT_ATOMS: atom_id res chain seq x y z
N MET A 1 -0.85 -1.81 18.10
CA MET A 1 -0.11 -3.06 17.80
C MET A 1 0.51 -2.95 16.40
N ILE A 2 1.59 -3.68 16.10
CA ILE A 2 2.18 -3.71 14.76
C ILE A 2 1.87 -5.06 14.12
N TYR A 3 1.31 -5.02 12.90
CA TYR A 3 0.99 -6.19 12.10
C TYR A 3 1.79 -6.16 10.81
N PHE A 4 2.12 -7.34 10.30
CA PHE A 4 2.81 -7.51 9.03
C PHE A 4 1.96 -8.37 8.12
N THR A 5 1.90 -7.99 6.85
CA THR A 5 1.33 -8.81 5.77
C THR A 5 2.30 -8.84 4.61
N GLY A 6 2.26 -9.92 3.84
CA GLY A 6 3.01 -10.01 2.59
C GLY A 6 2.38 -9.19 1.47
N ASP A 7 2.83 -9.50 0.26
CA ASP A 7 2.46 -8.85 -0.99
C ASP A 7 0.96 -8.97 -1.29
N ILE A 8 0.35 -7.88 -1.75
CA ILE A 8 -1.11 -7.83 -2.03
C ILE A 8 -1.43 -7.70 -3.51
N HIS A 9 -0.43 -7.45 -4.36
CA HIS A 9 -0.52 -7.32 -5.81
C HIS A 9 -1.69 -6.44 -6.27
N GLY A 10 -1.87 -5.28 -5.62
CA GLY A 10 -2.91 -4.33 -5.97
C GLY A 10 -4.30 -4.60 -5.39
N SER A 11 -4.48 -5.67 -4.60
CA SER A 11 -5.77 -6.05 -4.03
C SER A 11 -5.93 -5.60 -2.58
N SER A 12 -6.90 -4.71 -2.30
CA SER A 12 -7.23 -4.31 -0.93
C SER A 12 -8.05 -5.35 -0.16
N PHE A 13 -8.60 -6.37 -0.83
CA PHE A 13 -9.63 -7.25 -0.25
C PHE A 13 -9.19 -7.92 1.06
N GLU A 14 -8.02 -8.57 1.05
CA GLU A 14 -7.51 -9.27 2.23
C GLU A 14 -7.10 -8.31 3.35
N VAL A 15 -6.56 -7.14 2.99
CA VAL A 15 -6.22 -6.08 3.96
C VAL A 15 -7.48 -5.55 4.66
N VAL A 16 -8.53 -5.25 3.91
CA VAL A 16 -9.83 -4.81 4.45
C VAL A 16 -10.43 -5.90 5.35
N ARG A 17 -10.39 -7.16 4.92
CA ARG A 17 -10.90 -8.29 5.71
C ARG A 17 -10.13 -8.46 7.01
N PHE A 18 -8.81 -8.33 6.96
CA PHE A 18 -7.93 -8.39 8.14
C PHE A 18 -8.27 -7.27 9.13
N CYS A 19 -8.32 -6.02 8.68
CA CYS A 19 -8.65 -4.87 9.52
C CYS A 19 -9.99 -5.04 10.23
N LYS A 20 -11.01 -5.55 9.52
CA LYS A 20 -12.34 -5.82 10.09
C LYS A 20 -12.31 -6.98 11.09
N ARG A 21 -11.68 -8.10 10.73
CA ARG A 21 -11.63 -9.30 11.57
C ARG A 21 -10.92 -9.05 12.90
N PHE A 22 -9.83 -8.30 12.88
CA PHE A 22 -9.02 -7.98 14.07
C PHE A 22 -9.39 -6.64 14.71
N HIS A 23 -10.44 -5.97 14.22
CA HIS A 23 -10.93 -4.69 14.74
C HIS A 23 -9.83 -3.63 14.87
N LEU A 24 -8.96 -3.52 13.86
CA LEU A 24 -7.85 -2.57 13.88
C LEU A 24 -8.35 -1.14 14.04
N THR A 25 -7.58 -0.37 14.79
CA THR A 25 -7.87 1.00 15.18
C THR A 25 -6.76 1.94 14.70
N SER A 26 -6.92 3.25 14.96
CA SER A 26 -5.89 4.25 14.63
C SER A 26 -4.63 4.17 15.48
N SER A 27 -4.62 3.40 16.58
CA SER A 27 -3.41 3.12 17.36
C SER A 27 -2.61 1.92 16.83
N ASP A 28 -3.12 1.25 15.79
CA ASP A 28 -2.47 0.13 15.14
C ASP A 28 -1.70 0.56 13.90
N THR A 29 -0.66 -0.21 13.58
CA THR A 29 0.13 -0.07 12.36
C THR A 29 0.10 -1.39 11.59
N LEU A 30 -0.20 -1.31 10.29
CA LEU A 30 -0.12 -2.43 9.37
C LEU A 30 0.99 -2.18 8.36
N ILE A 31 1.96 -3.08 8.29
CA ILE A 31 3.09 -3.02 7.37
C ILE A 31 2.86 -4.05 6.25
N ILE A 32 2.71 -3.57 5.01
CA ILE A 32 2.63 -4.39 3.80
C ILE A 32 4.05 -4.50 3.24
N LEU A 33 4.60 -5.71 3.19
CA LEU A 33 6.04 -5.96 3.01
C LEU A 33 6.55 -5.83 1.57
N GLY A 34 5.68 -5.69 0.57
CA GLY A 34 6.06 -5.59 -0.83
C GLY A 34 4.86 -5.53 -1.75
N ASP A 35 5.13 -5.37 -3.05
CA ASP A 35 4.19 -5.46 -4.18
C ASP A 35 2.76 -5.00 -3.84
N VAL A 36 2.67 -3.76 -3.35
CA VAL A 36 1.42 -3.19 -2.87
C VAL A 36 0.46 -2.96 -4.04
N GLY A 37 0.98 -2.62 -5.21
CA GLY A 37 0.26 -2.22 -6.41
C GLY A 37 -0.27 -0.78 -6.37
N ALA A 38 0.09 0.01 -5.36
CA ALA A 38 -0.45 1.37 -5.17
C ALA A 38 0.17 2.41 -6.11
N ASN A 39 1.30 2.10 -6.74
CA ASN A 39 1.95 2.95 -7.72
C ASN A 39 2.39 2.16 -8.95
N TYR A 40 1.72 1.04 -9.28
CA TYR A 40 2.18 0.16 -10.35
C TYR A 40 1.67 0.61 -11.73
N SER A 41 0.38 0.91 -11.83
CA SER A 41 -0.33 1.01 -13.12
C SER A 41 -0.27 2.41 -13.75
N ARG A 42 -0.02 3.46 -12.95
CA ARG A 42 -0.09 4.88 -13.35
C ARG A 42 -1.46 5.31 -13.90
N ASP A 43 -2.51 4.61 -13.50
CA ASP A 43 -3.87 4.91 -13.87
C ASP A 43 -4.79 4.87 -12.65
N ASP A 44 -6.09 4.86 -12.91
CA ASP A 44 -7.14 4.91 -11.90
C ASP A 44 -7.07 3.78 -10.88
N ARG A 45 -6.49 2.62 -11.23
CA ARG A 45 -6.37 1.47 -10.32
C ARG A 45 -5.53 1.80 -9.09
N ASP A 46 -4.41 2.49 -9.30
CA ASP A 46 -3.52 2.94 -8.23
C ASP A 46 -4.24 3.92 -7.29
N ARG A 47 -5.06 4.81 -7.85
CA ARG A 47 -5.85 5.78 -7.09
C ARG A 47 -6.93 5.08 -6.26
N GLU A 48 -7.68 4.16 -6.85
CA GLU A 48 -8.73 3.44 -6.14
C GLU A 48 -8.14 2.57 -5.00
N LEU A 49 -7.01 1.91 -5.22
CA LEU A 49 -6.34 1.17 -4.15
C LEU A 49 -5.92 2.10 -2.99
N LYS A 50 -5.31 3.25 -3.29
CA LYS A 50 -4.96 4.24 -2.26
C LYS A 50 -6.18 4.73 -1.48
N LYS A 51 -7.30 4.97 -2.15
CA LYS A 51 -8.56 5.34 -1.49
C LYS A 51 -9.06 4.24 -0.56
N GLU A 52 -9.03 2.98 -1.00
CA GLU A 52 -9.45 1.84 -0.16
C GLU A 52 -8.56 1.69 1.07
N LEU A 53 -7.24 1.76 0.91
CA LEU A 53 -6.30 1.69 2.04
C LEU A 53 -6.49 2.87 3.00
N ASN A 54 -6.69 4.09 2.50
CA ASN A 54 -6.88 5.30 3.30
C ASN A 54 -8.23 5.35 4.06
N ARG A 55 -9.21 4.52 3.68
CA ARG A 55 -10.48 4.36 4.43
C ARG A 55 -10.32 3.51 5.68
N LEU A 56 -9.23 2.77 5.80
CA LEU A 56 -8.95 1.92 6.96
C LEU A 56 -8.40 2.77 8.11
N LYS A 57 -8.69 2.36 9.33
CA LYS A 57 -8.29 3.06 10.55
C LYS A 57 -6.78 3.04 10.86
N PRO A 58 -6.04 1.91 10.72
CA PRO A 58 -4.65 1.87 11.14
C PRO A 58 -3.76 2.73 10.24
N THR A 59 -2.58 3.08 10.75
CA THR A 59 -1.51 3.62 9.90
C THR A 59 -0.99 2.49 9.01
N ILE A 60 -0.97 2.68 7.69
CA ILE A 60 -0.52 1.65 6.74
C ILE A 60 0.84 2.06 6.15
N PHE A 61 1.86 1.24 6.40
CA PHE A 61 3.17 1.36 5.76
C PHE A 61 3.26 0.41 4.56
N CYS A 62 3.48 1.00 3.39
CA CYS A 62 3.61 0.28 2.14
C CYS A 62 5.09 0.18 1.75
N ILE A 63 5.69 -0.98 1.93
CA ILE A 63 7.07 -1.23 1.50
C ILE A 63 7.09 -1.54 0.00
N HIS A 64 8.10 -1.00 -0.67
CA HIS A 64 8.23 -1.08 -2.12
C HIS A 64 8.78 -2.45 -2.54
N GLY A 65 8.06 -3.18 -3.40
CA GLY A 65 8.50 -4.47 -3.94
C GLY A 65 9.10 -4.40 -5.35
N ASN A 66 9.24 -5.55 -6.01
CA ASN A 66 9.75 -5.61 -7.38
C ASN A 66 8.68 -5.33 -8.45
N HIS A 67 7.39 -5.52 -8.14
CA HIS A 67 6.27 -5.17 -9.02
C HIS A 67 5.70 -3.78 -8.69
N GLU A 68 6.55 -2.76 -8.78
CA GLU A 68 6.21 -1.36 -8.50
C GLU A 68 6.92 -0.41 -9.48
N MET A 69 6.35 0.77 -9.70
CA MET A 69 6.97 1.81 -10.52
C MET A 69 8.16 2.44 -9.78
N ARG A 70 9.33 2.43 -10.42
CA ARG A 70 10.51 3.14 -9.87
C ARG A 70 10.31 4.65 -9.98
N PRO A 71 10.71 5.44 -8.96
CA PRO A 71 10.62 6.90 -9.00
C PRO A 71 11.28 7.52 -10.24
N ALA A 72 12.39 6.94 -10.73
CA ALA A 72 13.08 7.38 -11.95
C ALA A 72 12.22 7.33 -13.23
N LYS A 73 11.08 6.65 -13.23
CA LYS A 73 10.12 6.63 -14.35
C LYS A 73 9.12 7.79 -14.31
N ILE A 74 9.14 8.60 -13.25
CA ILE A 74 8.33 9.82 -13.15
C ILE A 74 9.08 10.95 -13.88
N PRO A 75 8.47 11.64 -14.85
CA PRO A 75 9.17 12.65 -15.66
C PRO A 75 9.79 13.81 -14.86
N SER A 76 9.21 14.14 -13.70
CA SER A 76 9.70 15.19 -12.81
C SER A 76 10.74 14.70 -11.78
N TYR A 77 11.07 13.41 -11.77
CA TYR A 77 12.04 12.87 -10.82
C TYR A 77 13.47 13.22 -11.24
N THR A 78 14.20 13.89 -10.34
CA THR A 78 15.61 14.21 -10.52
C THR A 78 16.43 13.32 -9.59
N THR A 79 17.36 12.53 -10.14
CA THR A 79 18.31 11.77 -9.36
C THR A 79 19.26 12.71 -8.64
N LYS A 80 19.60 12.41 -7.38
CA LYS A 80 20.72 13.08 -6.71
C LYS A 80 22.02 12.53 -7.29
N GLU A 81 22.98 13.44 -7.50
CA GLU A 81 24.38 13.09 -7.79
C GLU A 81 25.06 12.46 -6.57
#